data_AF-A0A1U7CSG3-F1
#
_entry.id   AF-A0A1U7CSG3-F1
#
_cell.length_a   1.000
_cell.length_b   1.000
_cell.length_c   1.000
_cell.angle_alpha   90.00
_cell.angle_beta   90.00
_cell.angle_gamma   90.00
#
_symmetry.space_group_name_H-M   'P 1'
#
loop_
_entity.id
_entity.type
_entity.pdbx_description
1 polymer ?
#
loop_
_entity_poly.entity_id
_entity_poly.type
_entity_poly.pdbx_seq_one_letter_code
_entity_poly.pdbx_strand_id
1 'polypeptide(L)'
;MHRICHVVLTLPLVVFSPAPSQAADSPAIAGLKEKGLARSGRFFVIDAEKPVLEKWKEARAVLTDHLATADRMKEAELSTRDLAQLEERRVELQAKLDEMNQQINEQGIRQGGGAAGFGQGGNRQGGFGQGAFVSQLISQRNMIRMNLAEITSTQKAFKADAGTDKKTLDAQGKQSLEAAKAVLTELRKSVDAVSKRYAELGSDASVKAALQTLEKDKLGTLKLGPSTEFTSVVKSLEKAERMILGKNTSTVSRKKGKSRR
;
A
#
# COMPACT_ATOMS: atom_id res chain seq x y z
N MET A 1 -2.21 21.59 54.23
CA MET A 1 -1.19 21.05 55.14
C MET A 1 -0.29 20.09 54.38
N HIS A 2 1.01 20.42 54.28
CA HIS A 2 2.17 19.51 54.11
C HIS A 2 2.25 18.66 52.82
N ARG A 3 3.37 18.54 52.10
CA ARG A 3 4.77 18.94 52.30
C ARG A 3 5.47 19.04 50.94
N ILE A 4 6.37 20.01 50.86
CA ILE A 4 7.38 20.23 49.83
C ILE A 4 8.39 19.07 49.88
N CYS A 5 8.75 18.50 48.74
CA CYS A 5 9.95 17.67 48.60
C CYS A 5 10.83 18.25 47.49
N HIS A 6 11.95 18.82 47.92
CA HIS A 6 13.10 19.14 47.09
C HIS A 6 13.70 17.85 46.53
N VAL A 7 13.91 17.80 45.22
CA VAL A 7 14.87 16.85 44.62
C VAL A 7 16.01 17.66 44.02
N VAL A 8 17.18 17.18 44.38
CA VAL A 8 18.49 17.80 44.31
C VAL A 8 19.06 17.77 42.88
N LEU A 9 19.71 18.89 42.58
CA LEU A 9 20.65 19.17 41.50
C LEU A 9 21.74 18.09 41.35
N THR A 10 21.91 17.53 40.14
CA THR A 10 23.19 16.93 39.72
C THR A 10 23.52 17.35 38.30
N LEU A 11 24.47 18.28 38.18
CA LEU A 11 25.21 18.63 36.98
C LEU A 11 25.93 17.38 36.43
N PRO A 12 25.79 17.04 35.13
CA PRO A 12 26.78 16.23 34.47
C PRO A 12 27.97 17.11 34.04
N LEU A 13 29.10 16.78 34.66
CA LEU A 13 30.47 17.06 34.29
C LEU A 13 30.67 17.15 32.76
N VAL A 14 31.06 18.33 32.27
CA VAL A 14 31.54 18.51 30.89
C VAL A 14 32.91 17.84 30.80
N VAL A 15 32.95 16.61 30.27
CA VAL A 15 34.19 15.97 29.86
C VAL A 15 34.66 16.68 28.59
N PHE A 16 35.63 17.58 28.77
CA PHE A 16 36.37 18.21 27.69
C PHE A 16 37.26 17.14 27.04
N SER A 17 36.70 16.37 26.11
CA SER A 17 37.49 15.49 25.25
C SER A 17 38.43 16.36 24.42
N PRO A 18 39.76 16.12 24.43
CA PRO A 18 40.64 16.71 23.45
C PRO A 18 40.19 16.23 22.07
N ALA A 19 39.75 17.18 21.23
CA ALA A 19 39.45 16.90 19.84
C ALA A 19 40.67 16.21 19.21
N PRO A 20 40.50 15.10 18.47
CA PRO A 20 41.60 14.51 17.74
C PRO A 20 42.16 15.59 16.81
N SER A 21 43.47 15.84 16.95
CA SER A 21 44.27 16.72 16.12
C SER A 21 43.78 16.64 14.68
N GLN A 22 43.17 17.72 14.17
CA GLN A 22 42.92 17.88 12.75
C GLN A 22 44.30 17.83 12.09
N ALA A 23 44.63 16.67 11.50
CA ALA A 23 45.69 16.62 10.50
C ALA A 23 45.36 17.72 9.50
N ALA A 24 46.25 18.71 9.37
CA ALA A 24 46.04 19.89 8.55
C ALA A 24 45.43 19.46 7.22
N ASP A 25 44.15 19.81 7.01
CA ASP A 25 43.46 19.49 5.79
C ASP A 25 44.31 20.03 4.64
N SER A 26 44.65 19.18 3.66
CA SER A 26 45.35 19.63 2.46
C SER A 26 44.64 20.86 1.89
N PRO A 27 45.35 21.87 1.37
CA PRO A 27 44.74 23.09 0.83
C PRO A 27 43.65 22.80 -0.21
N ALA A 28 43.76 21.67 -0.93
CA ALA A 28 42.72 21.19 -1.85
C ALA A 28 41.44 20.74 -1.13
N ILE A 29 41.52 20.15 0.06
CA ILE A 29 40.36 19.78 0.89
C ILE A 29 39.70 21.04 1.47
N ALA A 30 40.49 22.01 1.92
CA ALA A 30 39.97 23.29 2.41
C ALA A 30 39.18 24.03 1.32
N GLY A 31 39.71 24.08 0.09
CA GLY A 31 39.03 24.67 -1.06
C GLY A 31 37.73 23.94 -1.47
N LEU A 32 37.67 22.61 -1.31
CA LEU A 32 36.43 21.85 -1.52
C LEU A 32 35.40 22.11 -0.41
N LYS A 33 35.84 22.21 0.85
CA LYS A 33 34.96 22.56 1.98
C LYS A 33 34.38 23.96 1.83
N GLU A 34 35.17 24.94 1.38
CA GLU A 34 34.70 26.31 1.10
C GLU A 34 33.60 26.34 0.01
N LYS A 35 33.66 25.40 -0.94
CA LYS A 35 32.61 25.21 -1.97
C LYS A 35 31.37 24.44 -1.45
N GLY A 36 31.29 24.18 -0.14
CA GLY A 36 30.16 23.50 0.50
C GLY A 36 30.14 21.98 0.31
N LEU A 37 31.31 21.37 0.05
CA LEU A 37 31.45 19.92 -0.07
C LEU A 37 31.94 19.31 1.25
N ALA A 38 31.19 18.33 1.73
CA ALA A 38 31.54 17.51 2.88
C ALA A 38 32.09 16.15 2.41
N ARG A 39 33.11 15.63 3.11
CA ARG A 39 33.65 14.30 2.83
C ARG A 39 32.73 13.22 3.41
N SER A 40 32.25 12.32 2.56
CA SER A 40 31.51 11.11 2.95
C SER A 40 32.20 9.88 2.35
N GLY A 41 33.05 9.23 3.15
CA GLY A 41 33.84 8.08 2.72
C GLY A 41 34.78 8.42 1.55
N ARG A 42 34.49 7.85 0.37
CA ARG A 42 35.23 8.05 -0.90
C ARG A 42 34.66 9.17 -1.78
N PHE A 43 33.63 9.86 -1.33
CA PHE A 43 32.97 10.91 -2.11
C PHE A 43 32.99 12.25 -1.38
N PHE A 44 33.04 13.32 -2.17
CA PHE A 44 32.65 14.65 -1.73
C PHE A 44 31.19 14.86 -2.09
N VAL A 45 30.40 15.20 -1.07
CA VAL A 45 28.94 15.26 -1.10
C VAL A 45 28.53 16.69 -0.77
N ILE A 46 27.49 17.20 -1.44
CA ILE A 46 26.97 18.54 -1.14
C ILE A 46 26.09 18.51 0.12
N ASP A 47 26.20 19.52 0.98
CA ASP A 47 25.34 19.63 2.18
C ASP A 47 23.85 19.77 1.86
N ALA A 48 23.52 20.20 0.62
CA ALA A 48 22.16 20.30 0.13
C ALA A 48 21.42 18.94 0.01
N GLU A 49 22.12 17.81 0.14
CA GLU A 49 21.44 16.49 0.23
C GLU A 49 20.67 16.30 1.53
N LYS A 50 21.18 16.84 2.65
CA LYS A 50 20.59 16.66 3.99
C LYS A 50 19.09 17.02 4.05
N PRO A 51 18.65 18.21 3.58
CA PRO A 51 17.22 18.54 3.60
C PRO A 51 16.38 17.61 2.70
N VAL A 52 16.94 17.04 1.63
CA VAL A 52 16.23 16.06 0.79
C VAL A 52 16.03 14.73 1.53
N LEU A 53 17.05 14.29 2.27
CA LEU A 53 16.96 13.08 3.08
C LEU A 53 15.93 13.21 4.21
N GLU A 54 15.87 14.36 4.89
CA GLU A 54 14.85 14.62 5.91
C GLU A 54 13.45 14.69 5.30
N LYS A 55 13.27 15.43 4.19
CA LYS A 55 11.98 15.45 3.47
C LYS A 55 11.55 14.08 2.98
N TRP A 56 12.48 13.21 2.60
CA TRP A 56 12.15 11.84 2.23
C TRP A 56 11.62 11.00 3.40
N LYS A 57 12.17 11.19 4.61
CA LYS A 57 11.65 10.50 5.81
C LYS A 57 10.21 10.90 6.09
N GLU A 58 9.91 12.19 6.02
CA GLU A 58 8.54 12.71 6.15
C GLU A 58 7.63 12.20 5.03
N ALA A 59 8.12 12.22 3.79
CA ALA A 59 7.40 11.71 2.63
C ALA A 59 7.04 10.23 2.75
N ARG A 60 7.94 9.44 3.34
CA ARG A 60 7.72 8.00 3.53
C ARG A 60 6.51 7.74 4.42
N ALA A 61 6.26 8.57 5.44
CA ALA A 61 5.07 8.45 6.28
C ALA A 61 3.80 8.66 5.45
N VAL A 62 3.73 9.76 4.70
CA VAL A 62 2.59 10.08 3.83
C VAL A 62 2.34 9.00 2.76
N LEU A 63 3.40 8.47 2.16
CA LEU A 63 3.30 7.39 1.18
C LEU A 63 2.80 6.08 1.82
N THR A 64 3.23 5.78 3.04
CA THR A 64 2.79 4.57 3.77
C THR A 64 1.32 4.69 4.13
N ASP A 65 0.87 5.86 4.58
CA ASP A 65 -0.55 6.13 4.88
C ASP A 65 -1.41 6.02 3.62
N HIS A 66 -0.94 6.52 2.48
CA HIS A 66 -1.65 6.38 1.22
C HIS A 66 -1.79 4.91 0.80
N LEU A 67 -0.73 4.10 0.92
CA LEU A 67 -0.79 2.67 0.62
C LEU A 67 -1.77 1.95 1.55
N ALA A 68 -1.73 2.21 2.86
CA ALA A 68 -2.66 1.62 3.81
C ALA A 68 -4.12 2.01 3.49
N THR A 69 -4.36 3.25 3.07
CA THR A 69 -5.69 3.71 2.67
C THR A 69 -6.14 3.02 1.38
N ALA A 70 -5.25 2.89 0.39
CA ALA A 70 -5.53 2.20 -0.86
C ALA A 70 -5.86 0.71 -0.65
N ASP A 71 -5.16 0.04 0.28
CA ASP A 71 -5.44 -1.36 0.63
C ASP A 71 -6.84 -1.50 1.27
N ARG A 72 -7.21 -0.61 2.19
CA ARG A 72 -8.57 -0.59 2.78
C ARG A 72 -9.65 -0.34 1.73
N MET A 73 -9.40 0.57 0.78
CA MET A 73 -10.34 0.81 -0.33
C MET A 73 -10.52 -0.45 -1.19
N LYS A 74 -9.42 -1.13 -1.52
CA LYS A 74 -9.46 -2.37 -2.29
C LYS A 74 -10.22 -3.48 -1.55
N GLU A 75 -10.01 -3.61 -0.24
CA GLU A 75 -10.75 -4.56 0.59
C GLU A 75 -12.25 -4.23 0.63
N ALA A 76 -12.61 -2.96 0.75
CA ALA A 76 -14.00 -2.50 0.68
C ALA A 76 -14.64 -2.75 -0.70
N GLU A 77 -13.87 -2.65 -1.79
CA GLU A 77 -14.34 -3.02 -3.12
C GLU A 77 -14.57 -4.52 -3.26
N LEU A 78 -13.67 -5.35 -2.73
CA LEU A 78 -13.83 -6.81 -2.73
C LEU A 78 -15.06 -7.22 -1.93
N SER A 79 -15.25 -6.69 -0.72
CA SER A 79 -16.44 -6.99 0.08
C SER A 79 -17.74 -6.55 -0.60
N THR A 80 -17.71 -5.42 -1.32
CA THR A 80 -18.86 -4.98 -2.14
C THR A 80 -19.17 -6.00 -3.25
N ARG A 81 -18.15 -6.57 -3.91
CA ARG A 81 -18.33 -7.59 -4.94
C ARG A 81 -18.86 -8.89 -4.36
N ASP A 82 -18.33 -9.33 -3.23
CA ASP A 82 -18.77 -10.56 -2.56
C ASP A 82 -20.23 -10.45 -2.11
N LEU A 83 -20.64 -9.29 -1.58
CA LEU A 83 -22.03 -9.00 -1.26
C LEU A 83 -22.96 -9.09 -2.47
N ALA A 84 -22.52 -8.58 -3.62
CA ALA A 84 -23.30 -8.66 -4.86
C ALA A 84 -23.47 -10.12 -5.33
N GLN A 85 -22.40 -10.92 -5.26
CA GLN A 85 -22.44 -12.34 -5.60
C GLN A 85 -23.34 -13.14 -4.66
N LEU A 86 -23.31 -12.83 -3.35
CA LEU A 86 -24.20 -13.46 -2.37
C LEU A 86 -25.67 -13.11 -2.65
N GLU A 87 -25.97 -11.88 -3.07
CA GLU A 87 -27.34 -11.49 -3.43
C GLU A 87 -27.83 -12.22 -4.69
N GLU A 88 -26.99 -12.34 -5.72
CA GLU A 88 -27.31 -13.10 -6.93
C GLU A 88 -27.62 -14.57 -6.58
N ARG A 89 -26.76 -15.21 -5.79
CA ARG A 89 -26.95 -16.60 -5.33
C ARG A 89 -28.20 -16.76 -4.48
N ARG A 90 -28.52 -15.77 -3.65
CA ARG A 90 -29.75 -15.75 -2.85
C ARG A 90 -30.99 -15.73 -3.76
N VAL A 91 -31.01 -14.87 -4.77
CA VAL A 91 -32.11 -14.76 -5.73
C VAL A 91 -32.29 -16.06 -6.51
N GLU A 92 -31.19 -16.67 -6.97
CA GLU A 92 -31.21 -17.96 -7.68
C GLU A 92 -31.81 -19.08 -6.80
N LEU A 93 -31.31 -19.22 -5.56
CA LEU A 93 -31.81 -20.23 -4.64
C LEU A 93 -33.28 -20.00 -4.24
N GLN A 94 -33.70 -18.74 -4.12
CA GLN A 94 -35.09 -18.40 -3.85
C GLN A 94 -35.99 -18.82 -5.03
N ALA A 95 -35.61 -18.50 -6.26
CA ALA A 95 -36.35 -18.92 -7.45
C ALA A 95 -36.47 -20.45 -7.54
N LYS A 96 -35.37 -21.18 -7.27
CA LYS A 96 -35.37 -22.65 -7.23
C LYS A 96 -36.23 -23.23 -6.12
N LEU A 97 -36.30 -22.56 -4.97
CA LEU A 97 -37.18 -22.95 -3.87
C LEU A 97 -38.65 -22.76 -4.24
N ASP A 98 -38.98 -21.67 -4.92
CA ASP A 98 -40.34 -21.39 -5.38
C ASP A 98 -40.79 -22.38 -6.47
N GLU A 99 -39.90 -22.71 -7.41
CA GLU A 99 -40.12 -23.78 -8.40
C GLU A 99 -40.36 -25.14 -7.73
N MET A 100 -39.54 -25.54 -6.75
CA MET A 100 -39.75 -26.79 -6.02
C MET A 100 -41.07 -26.79 -5.23
N ASN A 101 -41.46 -25.68 -4.63
CA ASN A 101 -42.75 -25.60 -3.94
C ASN A 101 -43.92 -25.78 -4.92
N GLN A 102 -43.82 -25.23 -6.14
CA GLN A 102 -44.81 -25.46 -7.19
C GLN A 102 -44.87 -26.93 -7.59
N GLN A 103 -43.72 -27.57 -7.86
CA GLN A 103 -43.67 -28.99 -8.22
C GLN A 103 -44.26 -29.89 -7.13
N ILE A 104 -43.96 -29.62 -5.85
CA ILE A 104 -44.53 -30.35 -4.71
C ILE A 104 -46.05 -30.17 -4.66
N ASN A 105 -46.55 -28.94 -4.84
CA ASN A 105 -47.99 -28.66 -4.82
C ASN A 105 -48.71 -29.34 -5.99
N GLU A 106 -48.15 -29.32 -7.20
CA GLU A 106 -48.72 -29.99 -8.37
C GLU A 106 -48.76 -31.52 -8.21
N GLN A 107 -47.70 -32.12 -7.69
CA GLN A 107 -47.66 -33.56 -7.40
C GLN A 107 -48.60 -33.96 -6.26
N GLY A 108 -48.73 -33.12 -5.23
CA GLY A 108 -49.67 -33.32 -4.12
C GLY A 108 -51.14 -33.23 -4.56
N ILE A 109 -51.48 -32.28 -5.45
CA ILE A 109 -52.84 -32.14 -6.00
C ILE A 109 -53.18 -33.33 -6.91
N ARG A 110 -52.24 -33.86 -7.69
CA ARG A 110 -52.48 -35.10 -8.50
C ARG A 110 -52.72 -36.34 -7.64
N GLN A 111 -52.24 -36.37 -6.40
CA GLN A 111 -52.47 -37.46 -5.45
C GLN A 111 -53.82 -37.35 -4.73
N GLY A 112 -54.35 -36.13 -4.56
CA GLY A 112 -55.66 -35.86 -3.96
C GLY A 112 -56.83 -35.72 -4.95
N GLY A 113 -56.53 -35.39 -6.22
CA GLY A 113 -57.52 -35.10 -7.27
C GLY A 113 -57.97 -36.28 -8.13
N GLY A 114 -57.46 -37.49 -7.88
CA GLY A 114 -57.80 -38.71 -8.62
C GLY A 114 -58.86 -39.61 -7.96
N ALA A 115 -59.58 -39.13 -6.95
CA ALA A 115 -60.63 -39.92 -6.29
C ALA A 115 -61.89 -39.09 -5.99
N ALA A 116 -62.47 -38.48 -7.04
CA ALA A 116 -63.90 -38.24 -7.10
C ALA A 116 -64.63 -39.55 -7.47
N GLY A 117 -64.39 -40.61 -6.69
CA GLY A 117 -64.93 -41.95 -6.88
C GLY A 117 -65.05 -42.65 -5.53
N PHE A 118 -66.28 -42.64 -5.01
CA PHE A 118 -66.88 -43.61 -4.08
C PHE A 118 -65.94 -44.64 -3.43
N GLY A 119 -65.85 -44.66 -2.09
CA GLY A 119 -65.20 -45.79 -1.43
C GLY A 119 -64.93 -45.64 0.06
N GLN A 120 -65.94 -46.02 0.84
CA GLN A 120 -65.88 -46.44 2.24
C GLN A 120 -64.71 -47.39 2.54
N GLY A 121 -64.02 -47.15 3.67
CA GLY A 121 -63.22 -48.10 4.45
C GLY A 121 -62.44 -49.20 3.71
N GLY A 122 -61.14 -49.01 3.50
CA GLY A 122 -60.27 -50.09 3.06
C GLY A 122 -58.80 -49.70 3.07
N ASN A 123 -57.97 -50.51 3.72
CA ASN A 123 -56.52 -50.43 3.78
C ASN A 123 -55.92 -50.00 2.43
N ARG A 124 -55.44 -48.74 2.34
CA ARG A 124 -54.64 -48.27 1.20
C ARG A 124 -53.21 -48.81 1.31
N GLN A 125 -53.06 -50.10 1.02
CA GLN A 125 -51.80 -50.70 0.60
C GLN A 125 -51.71 -50.54 -0.93
N GLY A 126 -51.24 -49.39 -1.40
CA GLY A 126 -51.18 -49.11 -2.83
C GLY A 126 -50.51 -47.78 -3.13
N GLY A 127 -49.18 -47.80 -3.28
CA GLY A 127 -48.39 -46.62 -3.66
C GLY A 127 -46.91 -46.66 -3.28
N PHE A 128 -46.26 -47.84 -3.29
CA PHE A 128 -44.87 -48.02 -2.84
C PHE A 128 -43.79 -47.30 -3.68
N GLY A 129 -44.16 -46.61 -4.77
CA GLY A 129 -43.19 -45.90 -5.64
C GLY A 129 -43.20 -44.38 -5.53
N GLN A 130 -44.34 -43.73 -5.23
CA GLN A 130 -44.48 -42.27 -5.41
C GLN A 130 -44.19 -41.44 -4.16
N GLY A 131 -44.37 -42.00 -2.95
CA GLY A 131 -44.00 -41.32 -1.70
C GLY A 131 -42.48 -41.10 -1.54
N ALA A 132 -41.66 -41.95 -2.18
CA ALA A 132 -40.22 -41.83 -2.18
C ALA A 132 -39.73 -40.57 -2.95
N PHE A 133 -40.37 -40.24 -4.07
CA PHE A 133 -40.03 -39.05 -4.86
C PHE A 133 -40.40 -37.74 -4.16
N VAL A 134 -41.57 -37.70 -3.50
CA VAL A 134 -41.99 -36.54 -2.70
C VAL A 134 -41.07 -36.33 -1.49
N SER A 135 -40.62 -37.42 -0.85
CA SER A 135 -39.62 -37.37 0.23
C SER A 135 -38.29 -36.77 -0.24
N GLN A 136 -37.84 -37.13 -1.44
CA GLN A 136 -36.60 -36.59 -2.02
C GLN A 136 -36.72 -35.07 -2.33
N LEU A 137 -37.83 -34.61 -2.89
CA LEU A 137 -38.09 -33.19 -3.16
C LEU A 137 -38.18 -32.36 -1.87
N ILE A 138 -38.83 -32.89 -0.84
CA ILE A 138 -38.91 -32.26 0.49
C ILE A 138 -37.52 -32.10 1.11
N SER A 139 -36.66 -33.13 0.99
CA SER A 139 -35.28 -33.08 1.46
C SER A 139 -34.46 -32.01 0.72
N GLN A 140 -34.55 -31.97 -0.62
CA GLN A 140 -33.87 -30.94 -1.43
C GLN A 140 -34.34 -29.53 -1.07
N ARG A 141 -35.65 -29.32 -0.89
CA ARG A 141 -36.20 -28.04 -0.43
C ARG A 141 -35.64 -27.63 0.94
N ASN A 142 -35.55 -28.57 1.88
CA ASN A 142 -35.00 -28.27 3.21
C ASN A 142 -33.51 -27.88 3.12
N MET A 143 -32.72 -28.53 2.26
CA MET A 143 -31.33 -28.12 2.00
C MET A 143 -31.24 -26.70 1.42
N ILE A 144 -32.11 -26.34 0.46
CA ILE A 144 -32.12 -24.97 -0.09
C ILE A 144 -32.52 -23.94 0.97
N ARG A 145 -33.49 -24.25 1.84
CA ARG A 145 -33.86 -23.38 2.96
C ARG A 145 -32.69 -23.14 3.91
N MET A 146 -31.92 -24.19 4.22
CA MET A 146 -30.72 -24.06 5.05
C MET A 146 -29.67 -23.17 4.37
N ASN A 147 -29.39 -23.38 3.09
CA ASN A 147 -28.44 -22.56 2.34
C ASN A 147 -28.88 -21.07 2.26
N LEU A 148 -30.18 -20.81 2.09
CA LEU A 148 -30.72 -19.44 2.10
C LEU A 148 -30.59 -18.77 3.47
N ALA A 149 -30.81 -19.51 4.54
CA ALA A 149 -30.62 -19.00 5.91
C ALA A 149 -29.15 -18.66 6.18
N GLU A 150 -28.22 -19.51 5.72
CA GLU A 150 -26.78 -19.26 5.80
C GLU A 150 -26.40 -18.00 5.02
N ILE A 151 -26.77 -17.90 3.73
CA ILE A 151 -26.46 -16.73 2.90
C ILE A 151 -27.05 -15.46 3.50
N THR A 152 -28.28 -15.51 4.00
CA THR A 152 -28.93 -14.34 4.64
C THR A 152 -28.19 -13.91 5.91
N SER A 153 -27.71 -14.88 6.71
CA SER A 153 -26.88 -14.61 7.88
C SER A 153 -25.55 -13.96 7.51
N THR A 154 -24.84 -14.53 6.53
CA THR A 154 -23.58 -14.01 6.00
C THR A 154 -23.78 -12.58 5.45
N GLN A 155 -24.80 -12.35 4.62
CA GLN A 155 -25.11 -11.02 4.10
C GLN A 155 -25.37 -10.00 5.21
N LYS A 156 -26.05 -10.40 6.28
CA LYS A 156 -26.34 -9.51 7.42
C LYS A 156 -25.03 -9.13 8.14
N ALA A 157 -24.10 -10.07 8.31
CA ALA A 157 -22.80 -9.79 8.88
C ALA A 157 -22.00 -8.80 8.00
N PHE A 158 -21.87 -9.08 6.70
CA PHE A 158 -21.16 -8.20 5.77
C PHE A 158 -21.78 -6.80 5.66
N LYS A 159 -23.12 -6.67 5.68
CA LYS A 159 -23.80 -5.38 5.64
C LYS A 159 -23.63 -4.58 6.93
N ALA A 160 -23.51 -5.24 8.08
CA ALA A 160 -23.24 -4.58 9.35
C ALA A 160 -21.83 -3.94 9.37
N ASP A 161 -20.86 -4.60 8.74
CA ASP A 161 -19.47 -4.11 8.68
C ASP A 161 -19.25 -3.05 7.56
N ALA A 162 -20.02 -3.09 6.47
CA ALA A 162 -19.79 -2.24 5.29
C ALA A 162 -20.48 -0.85 5.31
N GLY A 163 -21.45 -0.62 6.20
CA GLY A 163 -22.47 0.42 6.03
C GLY A 163 -22.02 1.88 6.25
N THR A 164 -20.91 2.12 6.96
CA THR A 164 -20.54 3.49 7.40
C THR A 164 -19.24 4.00 6.78
N ASP A 165 -18.38 3.11 6.28
CA ASP A 165 -16.99 3.45 5.98
C ASP A 165 -16.69 3.82 4.52
N LYS A 166 -17.58 3.53 3.56
CA LYS A 166 -17.21 3.71 2.14
C LYS A 166 -17.03 5.17 1.74
N LYS A 167 -17.95 6.07 2.12
CA LYS A 167 -17.85 7.50 1.76
C LYS A 167 -16.68 8.18 2.46
N THR A 168 -16.39 7.79 3.70
CA THR A 168 -15.26 8.31 4.47
C THR A 168 -13.94 7.78 3.92
N LEU A 169 -13.86 6.49 3.58
CA LEU A 169 -12.72 5.87 2.89
C LEU A 169 -12.46 6.52 1.52
N ASP A 170 -13.49 6.81 0.74
CA ASP A 170 -13.33 7.49 -0.56
C ASP A 170 -12.75 8.91 -0.39
N ALA A 171 -13.22 9.65 0.62
CA ALA A 171 -12.68 10.98 0.95
C ALA A 171 -11.23 10.90 1.44
N GLN A 172 -10.93 9.98 2.35
CA GLN A 172 -9.57 9.71 2.84
C GLN A 172 -8.63 9.24 1.72
N GLY A 173 -9.13 8.43 0.79
CA GLY A 173 -8.41 7.97 -0.39
C GLY A 173 -8.00 9.12 -1.30
N LYS A 174 -8.92 10.04 -1.58
CA LYS A 174 -8.63 11.25 -2.36
C LYS A 174 -7.63 12.16 -1.64
N GLN A 175 -7.84 12.42 -0.36
CA GLN A 175 -6.97 13.28 0.43
C GLN A 175 -5.55 12.71 0.54
N SER A 176 -5.42 11.42 0.85
CA SER A 176 -4.11 10.74 0.94
C SER A 176 -3.39 10.70 -0.42
N LEU A 177 -4.14 10.51 -1.52
CA LEU A 177 -3.58 10.55 -2.87
C LEU A 177 -3.05 11.95 -3.21
N GLU A 178 -3.81 13.01 -2.92
CA GLU A 178 -3.37 14.38 -3.17
C GLU A 178 -2.14 14.75 -2.33
N ALA A 179 -2.13 14.38 -1.05
CA ALA A 179 -0.98 14.56 -0.18
C ALA A 179 0.26 13.83 -0.71
N ALA A 180 0.12 12.57 -1.10
CA ALA A 180 1.20 11.78 -1.69
C ALA A 180 1.74 12.45 -2.98
N LYS A 181 0.86 12.91 -3.88
CA LYS A 181 1.25 13.60 -5.12
C LYS A 181 1.98 14.92 -4.86
N ALA A 182 1.51 15.71 -3.89
CA ALA A 182 2.13 16.98 -3.53
C ALA A 182 3.55 16.76 -3.00
N VAL A 183 3.72 15.83 -2.07
CA VAL A 183 5.01 15.51 -1.47
C VAL A 183 5.99 14.94 -2.49
N LEU A 184 5.55 14.03 -3.38
CA LEU A 184 6.40 13.50 -4.45
C LEU A 184 6.88 14.61 -5.39
N THR A 185 5.99 15.54 -5.75
CA THR A 185 6.33 16.66 -6.65
C THR A 185 7.34 17.62 -6.00
N GLU A 186 7.17 17.92 -4.72
CA GLU A 186 8.11 18.76 -3.98
C GLU A 186 9.47 18.10 -3.81
N LEU A 187 9.49 16.80 -3.48
CA LEU A 187 10.72 16.06 -3.33
C LEU A 187 11.47 15.95 -4.67
N ARG A 188 10.75 15.75 -5.77
CA ARG A 188 11.32 15.74 -7.13
C ARG A 188 12.02 17.05 -7.46
N LYS A 189 11.39 18.20 -7.17
CA LYS A 189 12.02 19.53 -7.34
C LYS A 189 13.31 19.65 -6.53
N SER A 190 13.30 19.12 -5.30
CA SER A 190 14.46 19.17 -4.40
C SER A 190 15.60 18.28 -4.91
N VAL A 191 15.28 17.06 -5.38
CA VAL A 191 16.22 16.14 -6.02
C VAL A 191 16.81 16.72 -7.31
N ASP A 192 15.99 17.35 -8.15
CA ASP A 192 16.43 17.99 -9.39
C ASP A 192 17.35 19.19 -9.10
N ALA A 193 17.07 19.97 -8.05
CA ALA A 193 17.93 21.07 -7.62
C ALA A 193 19.31 20.57 -7.14
N VAL A 194 19.34 19.48 -6.34
CA VAL A 194 20.59 18.82 -5.91
C VAL A 194 21.35 18.25 -7.11
N SER A 195 20.64 17.63 -8.05
CA SER A 195 21.26 17.08 -9.27
C SER A 195 21.89 18.17 -10.15
N LYS A 196 21.22 19.33 -10.27
CA LYS A 196 21.77 20.51 -10.95
C LYS A 196 23.01 21.05 -10.25
N ARG A 197 22.98 21.17 -8.92
CA ARG A 197 24.15 21.57 -8.11
C ARG A 197 25.35 20.66 -8.35
N TYR A 198 25.13 19.34 -8.41
CA TYR A 198 26.20 18.39 -8.76
C TYR A 198 26.75 18.60 -10.18
N ALA A 199 25.90 18.91 -11.15
CA ALA A 199 26.34 19.18 -12.52
C ALA A 199 27.13 20.50 -12.63
N GLU A 200 26.73 21.54 -11.90
CA GLU A 200 27.41 22.84 -11.81
C GLU A 200 28.80 22.68 -11.15
N LEU A 201 28.86 22.06 -9.97
CA LEU A 201 30.12 21.80 -9.27
C LEU A 201 31.03 20.84 -10.04
N GLY A 202 30.44 19.87 -10.73
CA GLY A 202 31.16 18.97 -11.63
C GLY A 202 31.69 19.67 -12.88
N SER A 203 31.25 20.89 -13.18
CA SER A 203 31.72 21.71 -14.30
C SER A 203 32.73 22.79 -13.87
N ASP A 204 32.73 23.21 -12.60
CA ASP A 204 33.66 24.19 -12.03
C ASP A 204 35.12 23.71 -12.16
N ALA A 205 35.93 24.51 -12.85
CA ALA A 205 37.35 24.24 -13.08
C ALA A 205 38.12 24.15 -11.76
N SER A 206 37.73 24.92 -10.76
CA SER A 206 38.37 24.95 -9.43
C SER A 206 38.16 23.63 -8.69
N VAL A 207 36.94 23.09 -8.75
CA VAL A 207 36.58 21.79 -8.13
C VAL A 207 37.29 20.65 -8.85
N LYS A 208 37.36 20.67 -10.18
CA LYS A 208 38.13 19.68 -10.96
C LYS A 208 39.62 19.72 -10.64
N ALA A 209 40.21 20.91 -10.55
CA ALA A 209 41.63 21.08 -10.22
C ALA A 209 41.94 20.60 -8.80
N ALA A 210 41.08 20.92 -7.83
CA ALA A 210 41.21 20.42 -6.46
C ALA A 210 41.11 18.89 -6.39
N LEU A 211 40.15 18.28 -7.09
CA LEU A 211 40.01 16.81 -7.15
C LEU A 211 41.22 16.15 -7.83
N GLN A 212 41.74 16.71 -8.94
CA GLN A 212 42.95 16.19 -9.60
C GLN A 212 44.20 16.29 -8.71
N THR A 213 44.29 17.34 -7.88
CA THR A 213 45.40 17.49 -6.93
C THR A 213 45.33 16.39 -5.87
N LEU A 214 44.13 16.11 -5.34
CA LEU A 214 43.90 15.03 -4.37
C LEU A 214 44.16 13.64 -4.97
N GLU A 215 43.83 13.42 -6.24
CA GLU A 215 44.16 12.17 -6.94
C GLU A 215 45.69 11.97 -7.07
N LYS A 216 46.44 13.04 -7.36
CA LYS A 216 47.91 13.02 -7.47
C LYS A 216 48.59 12.80 -6.11
N ASP A 217 48.02 13.35 -5.04
CA ASP A 217 48.54 13.24 -3.67
C ASP A 217 48.35 11.83 -3.05
N LYS A 218 47.95 10.83 -3.86
CA LYS A 218 47.68 9.45 -3.43
C LYS A 218 46.65 9.34 -2.28
N LEU A 219 45.86 10.39 -2.04
CA LEU A 219 44.77 10.42 -1.05
C LEU A 219 43.52 9.63 -1.49
N GLY A 220 43.70 8.68 -2.42
CA GLY A 220 42.68 7.76 -2.89
C GLY A 220 41.70 8.42 -3.85
N THR A 221 40.95 7.59 -4.56
CA THR A 221 39.93 7.91 -5.58
C THR A 221 38.74 8.70 -5.01
N LEU A 222 39.00 9.88 -4.45
CA LEU A 222 38.01 10.80 -3.92
C LEU A 222 37.33 11.48 -5.11
N LYS A 223 36.04 11.21 -5.30
CA LYS A 223 35.27 11.72 -6.43
C LYS A 223 34.15 12.62 -5.94
N LEU A 224 33.76 13.59 -6.75
CA LEU A 224 32.49 14.27 -6.57
C LEU A 224 31.36 13.30 -6.95
N GLY A 225 30.37 13.13 -6.09
CA GLY A 225 29.22 12.30 -6.40
C GLY A 225 28.18 12.26 -5.28
N PRO A 226 26.95 11.86 -5.60
CA PRO A 226 25.89 11.76 -4.62
C PRO A 226 26.21 10.71 -3.55
N SER A 227 25.69 10.89 -2.34
CA SER A 227 25.80 9.86 -1.31
C SER A 227 25.04 8.58 -1.69
N THR A 228 25.42 7.46 -1.09
CA THR A 228 24.71 6.18 -1.24
C THR A 228 23.26 6.29 -0.78
N GLU A 229 23.03 7.00 0.32
CA GLU A 229 21.70 7.29 0.86
C GLU A 229 20.87 8.11 -0.13
N PHE A 230 21.41 9.22 -0.65
CA PHE A 230 20.71 10.03 -1.64
C PHE A 230 20.36 9.22 -2.91
N THR A 231 21.29 8.39 -3.38
CA THR A 231 21.04 7.50 -4.52
C THR A 231 19.90 6.50 -4.26
N SER A 232 19.81 5.97 -3.03
CA SER A 232 18.72 5.09 -2.60
C SER A 232 17.39 5.82 -2.55
N VAL A 233 17.39 7.06 -2.05
CA VAL A 233 16.21 7.94 -2.03
C VAL A 233 15.71 8.24 -3.43
N VAL A 234 16.58 8.61 -4.37
CA VAL A 234 16.20 8.89 -5.76
C VAL A 234 15.53 7.68 -6.41
N LYS A 235 16.10 6.48 -6.25
CA LYS A 235 15.50 5.24 -6.77
C LYS A 235 14.13 4.95 -6.15
N SER A 236 14.00 5.18 -4.84
CA SER A 236 12.75 4.95 -4.12
C SER A 236 11.68 5.97 -4.51
N LEU A 237 12.08 7.22 -4.75
CA LEU A 237 11.23 8.27 -5.30
C LEU A 237 10.74 7.90 -6.71
N GLU A 238 11.62 7.50 -7.62
CA GLU A 238 11.24 7.06 -8.98
C GLU A 238 10.23 5.90 -8.94
N LYS A 239 10.42 4.93 -8.03
CA LYS A 239 9.47 3.83 -7.83
C LYS A 239 8.11 4.35 -7.35
N ALA A 240 8.09 5.25 -6.36
CA ALA A 240 6.87 5.82 -5.82
C ALA A 240 6.13 6.69 -6.86
N GLU A 241 6.85 7.50 -7.64
CA GLU A 241 6.30 8.28 -8.76
C GLU A 241 5.66 7.37 -9.81
N ARG A 242 6.31 6.26 -10.15
CA ARG A 242 5.76 5.29 -11.11
C ARG A 242 4.46 4.66 -10.60
N MET A 243 4.40 4.33 -9.32
CA MET A 243 3.22 3.71 -8.71
C MET A 243 2.04 4.68 -8.57
N ILE A 244 2.29 5.93 -8.18
CA ILE A 244 1.23 6.87 -7.78
C ILE A 244 0.87 7.87 -8.88
N LEU A 245 1.86 8.33 -9.65
CA LEU A 245 1.67 9.30 -10.73
C LEU A 245 1.58 8.65 -12.11
N GLY A 246 1.94 7.36 -12.24
CA GLY A 246 2.05 6.68 -13.54
C GLY A 246 3.11 7.30 -14.47
N LYS A 247 3.96 8.20 -13.96
CA LYS A 247 4.99 8.88 -14.74
C LYS A 247 6.24 7.99 -14.84
N ASN A 248 6.69 7.76 -16.07
CA ASN A 248 8.02 7.23 -16.35
C ASN A 248 9.02 8.39 -16.32
N THR A 249 9.42 8.84 -15.14
CA THR A 249 10.47 9.87 -14.98
C THR A 249 11.86 9.23 -15.17
N SER A 250 12.14 8.64 -16.34
CA SER A 250 13.49 8.17 -16.65
C SER A 250 14.41 9.37 -16.91
N THR A 251 14.98 9.92 -15.85
CA THR A 251 15.99 10.99 -15.89
C THR A 251 17.36 10.42 -15.55
N VAL A 252 17.72 9.31 -16.18
CA VAL A 252 19.13 8.96 -16.36
C VAL A 252 19.34 8.63 -17.81
N SER A 253 19.70 9.66 -18.57
CA SER A 253 20.34 9.53 -19.89
C SER A 253 21.60 8.69 -19.72
N ARG A 254 21.46 7.36 -19.80
CA ARG A 254 22.58 6.45 -19.97
C ARG A 254 22.97 6.50 -21.45
N LYS A 255 23.69 7.55 -21.83
CA LYS A 255 24.37 7.65 -23.13
C LYS A 255 25.40 6.52 -23.21
N LYS A 256 24.95 5.34 -23.60
CA LYS A 256 25.77 4.16 -23.87
C LYS A 256 26.44 4.41 -25.23
N GLY A 257 27.52 5.21 -25.20
CA GLY A 257 28.40 5.40 -26.35
C GLY A 257 29.04 4.07 -26.73
N LYS A 258 28.40 3.34 -27.63
CA LYS A 258 28.94 2.15 -28.27
C LYS A 258 29.94 2.63 -29.32
N SER A 259 31.15 2.99 -28.89
CA SER A 259 32.31 3.05 -29.79
C SER A 259 32.69 1.60 -30.10
N ARG A 260 32.29 1.13 -31.28
CA ARG A 260 32.90 -0.04 -31.91
C ARG A 260 34.20 0.45 -32.55
N ARG A 261 35.32 -0.12 -32.10
CA ARG A 261 36.49 -0.34 -32.95
C ARG A 261 36.15 -1.38 -34.00
#